data_AF-A0A7S2PBC7-F1
#
_entry.id   AF-A0A7S2PBC7-F1
#
_cell.length_a   1.000
_cell.length_b   1.000
_cell.length_c   1.000
_cell.angle_alpha   90.00
_cell.angle_beta   90.00
_cell.angle_gamma   90.00
#
_symmetry.space_group_name_H-M   'P 1'
#
loop_
_entity.id
_entity.type
_entity.pdbx_description
1 polymer ?
#
loop_
_entity_poly.entity_id
_entity_poly.type
_entity_poly.pdbx_seq_one_letter_code
_entity_poly.pdbx_strand_id
1 'polypeptide(L)'
;IRPVTQTYDALIDAWARSNAHTPDSAERAEAWFHKMVQRYQDGDRAVRPSVRSCNKVLLAWSRSSRVDAPQAAEAFLNQLYINDVVKPDIVSYTTVIKAWASSSDPQAGSKADALLTRAIEKYRA
;
A
#
# COMPACT_ATOMS: atom_id res chain seq x y z
N ILE A 1 0.80 -13.25 24.19
CA ILE A 1 1.05 -13.71 22.80
C ILE A 1 1.79 -12.60 22.07
N ARG A 2 3.05 -12.82 21.65
CA ARG A 2 3.84 -11.81 20.93
C ARG A 2 3.31 -11.73 19.49
N PRO A 3 2.83 -10.57 19.01
CA PRO A 3 2.33 -10.47 17.65
C PRO A 3 3.49 -10.73 16.69
N VAL A 4 3.31 -11.71 15.80
CA VAL A 4 4.23 -12.02 14.71
C VAL A 4 3.72 -11.34 13.43
N THR A 5 4.54 -11.33 12.39
CA THR A 5 4.19 -10.77 11.07
C THR A 5 2.77 -11.16 10.59
N GLN A 6 2.35 -12.40 10.82
CA GLN A 6 1.01 -12.89 10.45
C GLN A 6 -0.13 -12.17 11.18
N THR A 7 0.07 -11.73 12.42
CA THR A 7 -0.93 -10.98 13.20
C THR A 7 -1.16 -9.60 12.61
N TYR A 8 -0.08 -8.90 12.23
CA TYR A 8 -0.17 -7.61 11.54
C TYR A 8 -0.81 -7.77 10.17
N ASP A 9 -0.41 -8.79 9.41
CA ASP A 9 -0.99 -9.10 8.12
C ASP A 9 -2.50 -9.38 8.19
N ALA A 10 -2.97 -10.04 9.25
CA ALA A 10 -4.39 -10.31 9.47
C ALA A 10 -5.16 -9.03 9.81
N LEU A 11 -4.58 -8.17 10.66
CA LEU A 11 -5.19 -6.88 11.02
C LEU A 11 -5.30 -5.95 9.79
N ILE A 12 -4.21 -5.83 9.02
CA ILE A 12 -4.19 -5.02 7.79
C ILE A 12 -5.20 -5.58 6.78
N ASP A 13 -5.30 -6.91 6.62
CA ASP A 13 -6.26 -7.53 5.71
C ASP A 13 -7.72 -7.30 6.16
N ALA A 14 -7.98 -7.39 7.46
CA ALA A 14 -9.32 -7.14 8.01
C ALA A 14 -9.78 -5.71 7.72
N TRP A 15 -8.91 -4.72 7.95
CA TRP A 15 -9.19 -3.33 7.59
C TRP A 15 -9.31 -3.15 6.07
N ALA A 16 -8.42 -3.75 5.27
CA ALA A 16 -8.52 -3.68 3.81
C ALA A 16 -9.83 -4.24 3.24
N ARG A 17 -10.48 -5.18 3.94
CA ARG A 17 -11.77 -5.77 3.58
C ARG A 17 -12.97 -5.00 4.14
N SER A 18 -12.83 -4.29 5.27
CA SER A 18 -13.92 -3.51 5.87
C SER A 18 -14.27 -2.23 5.12
N ASN A 19 -13.55 -1.93 4.03
CA ASN A 19 -13.64 -0.69 3.25
C ASN A 19 -15.04 -0.35 2.72
N ALA A 20 -15.94 -1.33 2.63
CA ALA A 20 -17.34 -1.10 2.25
C ALA A 20 -18.15 -0.31 3.30
N HIS A 21 -17.74 -0.29 4.58
CA HIS A 21 -18.52 0.30 5.68
C HIS A 21 -17.77 1.38 6.48
N THR A 22 -16.48 1.61 6.18
CA THR A 22 -15.63 2.52 6.96
C THR A 22 -14.70 3.28 6.02
N PRO A 23 -14.91 4.60 5.80
CA PRO A 23 -14.08 5.41 4.91
C PRO A 23 -12.58 5.41 5.30
N ASP A 24 -12.31 5.27 6.60
CA ASP A 24 -10.96 5.35 7.17
C ASP A 24 -10.24 3.99 7.20
N SER A 25 -10.81 2.96 6.57
CA SER A 25 -10.24 1.61 6.60
C SER A 25 -8.83 1.56 6.00
N ALA A 26 -8.60 2.32 4.93
CA ALA A 26 -7.30 2.39 4.26
C ALA A 26 -6.24 3.09 5.12
N GLU A 27 -6.58 4.22 5.74
CA GLU A 27 -5.69 4.90 6.69
C GLU A 27 -5.35 4.02 7.89
N ARG A 28 -6.32 3.27 8.43
CA ARG A 28 -6.05 2.33 9.52
C ARG A 28 -5.13 1.21 9.09
N ALA A 29 -5.34 0.65 7.89
CA ALA A 29 -4.45 -0.38 7.34
C ALA A 29 -3.01 0.15 7.21
N GLU A 30 -2.85 1.38 6.70
CA GLU A 30 -1.56 2.05 6.59
C GLU A 30 -0.90 2.32 7.96
N ALA A 31 -1.66 2.84 8.93
CA ALA A 31 -1.15 3.11 10.28
C ALA A 31 -0.63 1.83 10.97
N TRP A 32 -1.32 0.69 10.79
CA TRP A 32 -0.87 -0.59 11.29
C TRP A 32 0.40 -1.09 10.59
N PHE A 33 0.55 -0.82 9.30
CA PHE A 33 1.77 -1.10 8.56
C PHE A 33 2.94 -0.24 9.05
N HIS A 34 2.77 1.07 9.26
CA HIS A 34 3.83 1.92 9.82
C HIS A 34 4.23 1.46 11.23
N LYS A 35 3.28 1.05 12.06
CA LYS A 35 3.58 0.47 13.38
C LYS A 35 4.40 -0.83 13.27
N MET A 36 4.15 -1.64 12.25
CA MET A 36 4.94 -2.85 11.95
C MET A 36 6.37 -2.47 11.51
N VAL A 37 6.52 -1.48 10.63
CA VAL A 37 7.82 -0.94 10.19
C VAL A 37 8.62 -0.39 11.37
N GLN A 38 8.00 0.44 12.21
CA GLN A 38 8.64 1.03 13.37
C GLN A 38 9.19 -0.04 14.32
N ARG A 39 8.37 -1.04 14.67
CA ARG A 39 8.82 -2.13 15.54
C ARG A 39 9.97 -2.95 14.95
N TYR A 40 9.97 -3.16 13.64
CA TYR A 40 11.08 -3.82 12.96
C TYR A 40 12.36 -2.99 13.04
N GLN A 41 12.26 -1.66 12.85
CA GLN A 41 13.37 -0.72 12.99
C GLN A 41 13.88 -0.64 14.44
N ASP A 42 13.00 -0.77 15.43
CA ASP A 42 13.33 -0.85 16.86
C ASP A 42 14.01 -2.19 17.25
N GLY A 43 14.25 -3.09 16.29
CA GLY A 43 14.98 -4.34 16.48
C GLY A 43 14.12 -5.60 16.61
N ASP A 44 12.79 -5.50 16.57
CA ASP A 44 11.90 -6.67 16.59
C ASP A 44 11.85 -7.35 15.21
N ARG A 45 12.80 -8.26 14.96
CA ARG A 45 12.89 -9.01 13.70
C ARG A 45 11.67 -9.92 13.45
N ALA A 46 10.85 -10.22 14.45
CA ALA A 46 9.68 -11.10 14.29
C ALA A 46 8.51 -10.43 13.52
N VAL A 47 8.54 -9.10 13.40
CA VAL A 47 7.52 -8.29 12.73
C VAL A 47 8.05 -7.62 11.47
N ARG A 48 9.03 -8.22 10.80
CA ARG A 48 9.59 -7.70 9.55
C ARG A 48 8.50 -7.49 8.49
N PRO A 49 8.27 -6.25 8.02
CA PRO A 49 7.32 -5.96 6.96
C PRO A 49 7.62 -6.76 5.70
N SER A 50 6.57 -7.15 4.98
CA SER A 50 6.68 -7.91 3.74
C SER A 50 5.98 -7.21 2.58
N VAL A 51 6.30 -7.63 1.35
CA VAL A 51 5.60 -7.16 0.14
C VAL A 51 4.10 -7.47 0.22
N ARG A 52 3.71 -8.59 0.83
CA ARG A 52 2.30 -8.93 1.06
C ARG A 52 1.60 -7.94 1.97
N SER A 53 2.27 -7.51 3.05
CA SER A 53 1.75 -6.52 4.00
C SER A 53 1.51 -5.17 3.31
N CYS A 54 2.46 -4.74 2.47
CA CYS A 54 2.36 -3.55 1.63
C CYS A 54 1.19 -3.64 0.64
N ASN A 55 1.10 -4.76 -0.11
CA ASN A 55 0.08 -4.93 -1.15
C ASN A 55 -1.33 -4.91 -0.58
N LYS A 56 -1.52 -5.32 0.69
CA LYS A 56 -2.81 -5.19 1.38
C LYS A 56 -3.18 -3.75 1.67
N VAL A 57 -2.23 -2.91 2.08
CA VAL A 57 -2.46 -1.46 2.29
C VAL A 57 -2.82 -0.78 0.97
N LEU A 58 -2.05 -1.05 -0.09
CA LEU A 58 -2.35 -0.53 -1.43
C LEU A 58 -3.71 -1.00 -1.94
N LEU A 59 -4.07 -2.26 -1.68
CA LEU A 59 -5.39 -2.79 -2.02
C LEU A 59 -6.50 -2.08 -1.25
N ALA A 60 -6.28 -1.76 0.04
CA ALA A 60 -7.21 -0.96 0.82
C ALA A 60 -7.41 0.43 0.19
N TRP A 61 -6.33 1.14 -0.15
CA TRP A 61 -6.45 2.42 -0.84
C TRP A 61 -7.17 2.31 -2.18
N SER A 62 -6.84 1.31 -3.00
CA SER A 62 -7.47 1.12 -4.33
C SER A 62 -8.98 0.83 -4.28
N ARG A 63 -9.49 0.39 -3.12
CA ARG A 63 -10.91 0.10 -2.89
C ARG A 63 -11.63 1.23 -2.15
N SER A 64 -10.91 2.24 -1.68
CA SER A 64 -11.50 3.32 -0.92
C SER A 64 -12.36 4.17 -1.83
N SER A 65 -13.52 4.60 -1.32
CA SER A 65 -14.42 5.54 -2.02
C SER A 65 -13.98 7.00 -1.87
N ARG A 66 -12.86 7.26 -1.19
CA ARG A 66 -12.33 8.60 -0.99
C ARG A 66 -11.79 9.18 -2.29
N VAL A 67 -11.98 10.48 -2.46
CA VAL A 67 -11.50 11.22 -3.64
C VAL A 67 -9.97 11.28 -3.70
N ASP A 68 -9.30 11.32 -2.54
CA ASP A 68 -7.85 11.36 -2.40
C ASP A 68 -7.19 9.96 -2.35
N ALA A 69 -7.98 8.89 -2.47
CA ALA A 69 -7.49 7.52 -2.39
C ALA A 69 -6.36 7.18 -3.38
N PRO A 70 -6.41 7.56 -4.67
CA PRO A 70 -5.32 7.23 -5.60
C PRO A 70 -4.04 8.02 -5.29
N GLN A 71 -4.16 9.27 -4.84
CA GLN A 71 -3.03 10.09 -4.39
C GLN A 71 -2.39 9.49 -3.14
N ALA A 72 -3.20 9.04 -2.18
CA ALA A 72 -2.71 8.35 -0.98
C ALA A 72 -2.03 7.02 -1.32
N ALA A 73 -2.59 6.23 -2.23
CA ALA A 73 -1.97 4.99 -2.71
C ALA A 73 -0.59 5.24 -3.35
N GLU A 74 -0.48 6.28 -4.19
CA GLU A 74 0.78 6.69 -4.80
C GLU A 74 1.79 7.20 -3.78
N ALA A 75 1.35 8.01 -2.81
CA ALA A 75 2.18 8.52 -1.72
C ALA A 75 2.75 7.37 -0.88
N PHE A 76 1.91 6.40 -0.52
CA PHE A 76 2.36 5.20 0.22
C PHE A 76 3.36 4.37 -0.62
N LEU A 77 3.09 4.17 -1.92
CA LEU A 77 4.03 3.48 -2.80
C LEU A 77 5.39 4.20 -2.87
N ASN A 78 5.39 5.54 -2.92
CA ASN A 78 6.60 6.36 -2.89
C ASN A 78 7.34 6.24 -1.56
N GLN A 79 6.62 6.22 -0.44
CA GLN A 79 7.20 6.04 0.88
C GLN A 79 7.93 4.70 1.02
N LEU A 80 7.37 3.62 0.47
CA LEU A 80 8.03 2.31 0.47
C LEU A 80 9.37 2.33 -0.28
N TYR A 81 9.48 3.12 -1.34
CA TYR A 81 10.76 3.32 -2.03
C TYR A 81 11.78 4.06 -1.19
N ILE A 82 11.36 5.10 -0.48
CA ILE A 82 12.27 5.93 0.33
C ILE A 82 12.81 5.15 1.52
N ASN A 83 11.95 4.35 2.17
CA ASN A 83 12.33 3.65 3.40
C ASN A 83 13.17 2.38 3.16
N ASP A 84 13.16 1.81 1.94
CA ASP A 84 13.84 0.57 1.52
C ASP A 84 13.64 -0.66 2.44
N VAL A 85 12.69 -0.60 3.38
CA VAL A 85 12.34 -1.72 4.28
C VAL A 85 11.66 -2.84 3.50
N VAL A 86 10.82 -2.47 2.52
CA VAL A 86 10.10 -3.38 1.64
C VAL A 86 10.21 -2.85 0.22
N LYS A 87 10.67 -3.68 -0.71
CA LYS A 87 10.68 -3.36 -2.14
C LYS A 87 9.30 -3.71 -2.73
N PRO A 88 8.53 -2.72 -3.21
CA PRO A 88 7.26 -2.99 -3.89
C PRO A 88 7.48 -3.84 -5.15
N ASP A 89 6.52 -4.70 -5.48
CA ASP A 89 6.54 -5.58 -6.64
C ASP A 89 5.63 -5.05 -7.78
N ILE A 90 5.51 -5.80 -8.87
CA ILE A 90 4.60 -5.45 -9.97
C ILE A 90 3.13 -5.37 -9.52
N VAL A 91 2.74 -6.15 -8.50
CA VAL A 91 1.39 -6.11 -7.93
C VAL A 91 1.17 -4.79 -7.19
N SER A 92 2.18 -4.28 -6.49
CA SER A 92 2.11 -2.96 -5.86
C SER A 92 1.81 -1.85 -6.87
N TYR A 93 2.57 -1.80 -7.98
CA TYR A 93 2.38 -0.79 -9.03
C TYR A 93 1.02 -0.91 -9.73
N THR A 94 0.65 -2.12 -10.15
CA THR A 94 -0.62 -2.35 -10.84
C THR A 94 -1.83 -2.02 -9.96
N THR A 95 -1.71 -2.20 -8.63
CA THR A 95 -2.75 -1.81 -7.68
C THR A 95 -2.95 -0.29 -7.63
N VAL A 96 -1.86 0.50 -7.64
CA VAL A 96 -1.95 1.98 -7.67
C VAL A 96 -2.48 2.47 -9.02
N ILE A 97 -2.04 1.87 -10.13
CA ILE A 97 -2.56 2.17 -11.48
C ILE A 97 -4.07 1.93 -11.52
N LYS A 98 -4.54 0.82 -10.95
CA LYS A 98 -5.98 0.52 -10.86
C LYS A 98 -6.74 1.55 -10.03
N ALA A 99 -6.15 2.03 -8.94
CA ALA A 99 -6.74 3.08 -8.11
C ALA A 99 -6.93 4.37 -8.91
N TRP A 100 -5.90 4.81 -9.64
CA TRP A 100 -5.99 5.95 -10.55
C TRP A 100 -7.03 5.74 -11.65
N ALA A 101 -7.02 4.58 -12.32
CA ALA A 101 -7.96 4.27 -13.40
C ALA A 101 -9.43 4.25 -12.96
N SER A 102 -9.68 4.03 -11.67
CA SER A 102 -11.03 4.04 -11.08
C SER A 102 -11.42 5.41 -10.50
N SER A 103 -10.51 6.38 -10.54
CA SER A 103 -10.73 7.72 -9.99
C SER A 103 -11.35 8.66 -11.01
N SER A 104 -12.07 9.67 -10.52
CA SER A 104 -12.65 10.74 -11.35
C SER A 104 -11.67 11.90 -11.57
N ASP A 105 -10.39 11.74 -11.25
CA ASP A 105 -9.38 12.79 -11.40
C ASP A 105 -9.06 13.00 -12.89
N PRO A 106 -9.14 14.23 -13.43
CA PRO A 106 -8.82 14.52 -14.83
C PRO A 106 -7.40 14.11 -15.25
N GLN A 107 -6.46 14.05 -14.29
CA GLN A 107 -5.07 13.66 -14.51
C GLN A 107 -4.84 12.15 -14.35
N ALA A 108 -5.86 11.37 -14.01
CA ALA A 108 -5.75 9.94 -13.73
C ALA A 108 -5.03 9.15 -14.84
N GLY A 109 -5.34 9.42 -16.11
CA GLY A 109 -4.67 8.76 -17.24
C GLY A 109 -3.18 9.05 -17.29
N SER A 110 -2.78 10.32 -17.17
CA SER A 110 -1.38 10.74 -17.15
C SER A 110 -0.62 10.14 -15.96
N LYS A 111 -1.25 10.09 -14.78
CA LYS A 111 -0.69 9.47 -13.57
C LYS A 111 -0.52 7.95 -13.71
N ALA A 112 -1.51 7.27 -14.27
CA ALA A 112 -1.44 5.84 -14.55
C ALA A 112 -0.31 5.51 -15.55
N ASP A 113 -0.16 6.29 -16.62
CA ASP A 113 0.91 6.11 -17.62
C ASP A 113 2.30 6.36 -17.04
N ALA A 114 2.46 7.39 -16.21
CA ALA A 114 3.72 7.68 -15.52
C ALA A 114 4.13 6.53 -14.59
N LEU A 115 3.17 5.98 -13.83
CA LEU A 115 3.39 4.83 -12.96
C LEU A 115 3.73 3.55 -13.74
N LEU A 116 3.06 3.32 -14.88
CA LEU A 116 3.34 2.19 -15.76
C LEU A 116 4.75 2.28 -16.35
N THR A 117 5.15 3.45 -16.85
CA THR A 117 6.48 3.69 -17.39
C THR A 117 7.55 3.40 -16.33
N ARG A 118 7.36 3.92 -15.12
CA ARG A 118 8.25 3.66 -13.99
C ARG A 118 8.33 2.17 -13.62
N ALA A 119 7.22 1.43 -13.69
CA ALA A 119 7.22 0.00 -13.45
C ALA A 119 8.02 -0.74 -14.55
N ILE A 120 7.80 -0.40 -15.83
CA ILE A 120 8.49 -1.03 -16.96
C ILE A 120 10.00 -0.80 -16.90
N GLU A 121 10.46 0.43 -16.66
CA GLU A 121 11.89 0.75 -16.53
C GLU A 121 12.56 -0.10 -15.44
N LYS A 122 11.84 -0.35 -14.35
CA LYS A 122 12.38 -1.05 -13.19
C LYS A 122 12.42 -2.57 -13.34
N TYR A 123 11.51 -3.16 -14.11
CA TYR A 123 11.43 -4.62 -14.32
C TYR A 123 11.99 -5.09 -15.67
N ARG A 124 12.47 -4.17 -16.51
CA ARG A 124 13.23 -4.49 -17.73
C ARG A 124 14.75 -4.49 -17.53
N ALA A 125 15.26 -4.00 -16.39
CA ALA A 125 16.67 -4.01 -16.01
C ALA A 125 16.98 -5.18 -15.08
#